data_AF-A0A954X5A2-F1
#
_entry.id   AF-A0A954X5A2-F1
#
_cell.length_a   1.000
_cell.length_b   1.000
_cell.length_c   1.000
_cell.angle_alpha   90.00
_cell.angle_beta   90.00
_cell.angle_gamma   90.00
#
_symmetry.space_group_name_H-M   'P 1'
#
loop_
_entity.id
_entity.type
_entity.pdbx_description
1 polymer ?
#
loop_
_entity_poly.entity_id
_entity_poly.type
_entity_poly.pdbx_seq_one_letter_code
_entity_poly.pdbx_strand_id
1 'polypeptide(L)' 'MSRPLVVAITGASGAVYAARLLQVLLQRQCELHVTISPSGRAVVKQELDV' A
#
# COMPACT_ATOMS: atom_id res chain seq x y z
N MET A 1 21.46 -7.34 -5.78
CA MET A 1 20.69 -6.84 -4.62
C MET A 1 19.49 -6.08 -5.13
N SER A 2 18.28 -6.43 -4.70
CA SER A 2 17.08 -5.64 -4.98
C SER A 2 17.17 -4.30 -4.22
N ARG A 3 16.89 -3.19 -4.90
CA ARG A 3 16.84 -1.87 -4.23
C ARG A 3 15.57 -1.79 -3.36
N PRO A 4 15.61 -1.06 -2.22
CA PRO A 4 14.42 -0.77 -1.43
C PRO A 4 13.36 -0.06 -2.29
N LEU A 5 12.08 -0.37 -2.05
CA LEU A 5 10.95 0.25 -2.76
C LEU A 5 10.19 1.17 -1.81
N VAL A 6 9.86 2.36 -2.30
CA VAL A 6 8.94 3.29 -1.62
C VAL A 6 7.56 3.16 -2.27
N VAL A 7 6.54 2.84 -1.48
CA VAL A 7 5.15 2.75 -1.93
C VAL A 7 4.32 3.84 -1.25
N ALA A 8 3.80 4.78 -2.04
CA ALA A 8 2.96 5.88 -1.55
C ALA A 8 1.49 5.64 -1.92
N ILE A 9 0.62 5.59 -0.91
CA ILE A 9 -0.83 5.35 -1.07
C ILE A 9 -1.59 6.68 -0.94
N THR A 10 -2.33 7.03 -1.99
CA THR A 10 -3.15 8.25 -2.08
C THR A 10 -4.65 7.94 -2.02
N GLY A 11 -5.51 8.96 -1.93
CA GLY A 11 -6.96 8.82 -1.81
C GLY A 11 -7.73 8.51 -3.10
N ALA A 12 -7.10 7.82 -4.05
CA ALA A 12 -7.84 7.26 -5.19
C ALA A 12 -8.57 5.98 -4.77
N SER A 13 -9.75 5.72 -5.33
CA SER A 13 -10.46 4.46 -5.12
C SER A 13 -9.62 3.26 -5.60
N GLY A 14 -9.75 2.12 -4.92
CA GLY A 14 -8.99 0.90 -5.23
C GLY A 14 -7.98 0.51 -4.15
N ALA A 15 -8.32 0.68 -2.88
CA ALA A 15 -7.49 0.27 -1.73
C ALA A 15 -7.07 -1.21 -1.81
N VAL A 16 -7.89 -2.07 -2.43
CA VAL A 16 -7.58 -3.49 -2.67
C VAL A 16 -6.28 -3.68 -3.49
N TYR A 17 -5.97 -2.77 -4.42
CA TYR A 17 -4.74 -2.87 -5.21
C TYR A 17 -3.51 -2.57 -4.35
N ALA A 18 -3.58 -1.56 -3.49
CA ALA A 18 -2.51 -1.25 -2.55
C ALA A 18 -2.29 -2.43 -1.59
N ALA A 19 -3.36 -2.98 -1.02
CA ALA A 19 -3.28 -4.14 -0.13
C ALA A 19 -2.64 -5.35 -0.84
N ARG A 20 -3.08 -5.66 -2.06
CA ARG A 20 -2.56 -6.80 -2.82
C ARG A 20 -1.10 -6.60 -3.24
N LEU A 21 -0.72 -5.39 -3.64
CA LEU A 21 0.66 -5.05 -3.98
C LEU A 21 1.59 -5.26 -2.79
N LEU A 22 1.21 -4.74 -1.61
CA LEU A 22 2.01 -4.90 -0.40
C LEU A 22 2.19 -6.37 -0.02
N GLN A 23 1.12 -7.18 -0.10
CA GLN A 23 1.21 -8.62 0.15
C GLN A 23 2.22 -9.31 -0.79
N VAL A 24 2.15 -9.04 -2.11
CA VAL A 24 3.04 -9.66 -3.09
C VAL A 24 4.49 -9.24 -2.88
N LEU A 25 4.74 -7.96 -2.60
CA LEU A 25 6.08 -7.45 -2.38
C LEU A 25 6.69 -7.99 -1.07
N LEU A 26 5.90 -8.10 0.00
CA LEU A 26 6.32 -8.73 1.26
C LEU A 26 6.65 -10.21 1.06
N GLN A 27 5.82 -10.96 0.31
CA GLN A 27 6.09 -12.37 -0.03
C GLN A 27 7.38 -12.56 -0.83
N ARG A 28 7.78 -11.56 -1.61
CA ARG A 28 9.04 -11.53 -2.36
C ARG A 28 10.23 -11.07 -1.54
N GLN A 29 10.06 -10.82 -0.24
CA GLN A 29 11.09 -10.32 0.67
C GLN A 29 11.70 -8.98 0.20
N CYS A 30 10.89 -8.15 -0.47
CA CYS A 30 11.32 -6.79 -0.82
C CYS A 30 11.40 -5.93 0.46
N GLU A 31 12.45 -5.11 0.56
CA GLU A 31 12.51 -4.04 1.57
C GLU A 31 11.55 -2.91 1.14
N LEU A 32 10.54 -2.63 1.97
CA LEU A 32 9.46 -1.70 1.65
C LEU A 32 9.40 -0.55 2.65
N HIS A 33 9.35 0.67 2.13
CA HIS A 33 9.01 1.87 2.88
C HIS A 33 7.62 2.34 2.43
N VAL A 34 6.64 2.29 3.32
CA VAL A 34 5.24 2.61 2.97
C VAL A 34 4.84 3.96 3.56
N THR A 35 4.21 4.80 2.76
CA THR A 35 3.59 6.05 3.21
C THR A 35 2.14 6.12 2.75
N ILE A 36 1.30 6.76 3.55
CA ILE A 36 -0.13 6.93 3.25
C ILE A 36 -0.58 8.34 3.60
N SER A 37 -1.25 8.98 2.65
CA SER A 37 -1.86 10.30 2.87
C SER A 37 -3.12 10.22 3.76
N PRO A 38 -3.57 11.32 4.38
CA PRO A 38 -4.83 11.32 5.14
C PRO A 38 -6.04 10.83 4.33
N SER A 39 -6.14 11.20 3.05
CA SER A 39 -7.21 10.75 2.15
C SER A 39 -7.06 9.27 1.77
N GLY A 40 -5.83 8.79 1.51
CA GLY A 40 -5.57 7.36 1.30
C GLY A 40 -6.02 6.52 2.50
N ARG A 41 -5.77 7.00 3.72
CA ARG A 41 -6.19 6.32 4.95
C ARG A 41 -7.71 6.27 5.08
N ALA A 42 -8.41 7.32 4.67
CA ALA A 42 -9.88 7.33 4.64
C ALA A 42 -10.44 6.32 3.63
N VAL A 43 -9.88 6.25 2.41
CA VAL A 43 -10.30 5.29 1.38
C VAL A 43 -10.04 3.85 1.82
N VAL A 44 -8.88 3.56 2.41
CA VAL A 44 -8.57 2.23 2.96
C VAL A 44 -9.62 1.79 3.97
N LYS A 45 -9.95 2.66 4.93
CA LYS A 45 -10.99 2.36 5.93
C LYS A 45 -12.36 2.14 5.30
N GLN A 46 -12.73 2.97 4.34
CA GLN A 46 -14.03 2.88 3.67
C GLN A 46 -14.18 1.63 2.80
N GLU A 47 -13.14 1.27 2.05
CA GLU A 47 -13.22 0.20 1.05
C GLU A 47 -12.85 -1.19 1.58
N LEU A 48 -12.03 -1.27 2.64
CA LEU A 48 -11.53 -2.55 3.17
C LEU A 48 -12.02 -2.88 4.59
N ASP A 49 -12.74 -1.98 5.25
CA ASP A 49 -13.23 -2.13 6.64
C ASP A 49 -12.08 -2.42 7.65
N VAL A 50 -10.98 -1.69 7.51
CA VAL A 50 -9.77 -1.76 8.35
C VAL A 50 -9.52 -0.46 9.11
#